data_AF-A0A956EWF1-F1
#
_entry.id   AF-A0A956EWF1-F1
#
_cell.length_a   1.000
_cell.length_b   1.000
_cell.length_c   1.000
_cell.angle_alpha   90.00
_cell.angle_beta   90.00
_cell.angle_gamma   90.00
#
_symmetry.space_group_name_H-M   'P 1'
#
loop_
_entity.id
_entity.type
_entity.pdbx_description
1 polymer ?
#
loop_
_entity_poly.entity_id
_entity_poly.type
_entity_poly.pdbx_seq_one_letter_code
_entity_poly.pdbx_strand_id
1 'polypeptide(L)'
;MDSEALVERLRPLLKELPEPEASDAGRVLELIVSPGEDDRRELNRLTELLGRRSARAVPFAVLGRARLAELAGSPRDAVALCIDCERRLELIGY
;
A
#
# COMPACT_ATOMS: atom_id res chain seq x y z
N MET A 1 4.91 -14.49 0.33
CA MET A 1 3.70 -13.66 0.23
C MET A 1 4.05 -12.50 -0.67
N ASP A 2 3.20 -12.22 -1.64
CA ASP A 2 3.56 -11.40 -2.79
C ASP A 2 2.84 -10.04 -2.72
N SER A 3 3.62 -8.96 -2.72
CA SER A 3 3.12 -7.59 -2.75
C SER A 3 2.25 -7.34 -3.99
N GLU A 4 2.52 -8.01 -5.11
CA GLU A 4 1.72 -7.90 -6.35
C GLU A 4 0.33 -8.52 -6.20
N ALA A 5 0.20 -9.65 -5.50
CA ALA A 5 -1.09 -10.27 -5.23
C ALA A 5 -2.00 -9.35 -4.38
N LEU A 6 -1.40 -8.60 -3.45
CA LEU A 6 -2.13 -7.62 -2.63
C LEU A 6 -2.56 -6.38 -3.42
N VAL A 7 -1.80 -5.99 -4.45
CA VAL A 7 -2.23 -4.91 -5.37
C VAL A 7 -3.57 -5.26 -5.99
N GLU A 8 -3.72 -6.47 -6.53
CA GLU A 8 -4.97 -6.88 -7.17
C GLU A 8 -6.15 -6.92 -6.19
N ARG A 9 -5.92 -7.30 -4.93
CA ARG A 9 -6.96 -7.25 -3.88
C ARG A 9 -7.35 -5.84 -3.48
N LEU A 10 -6.43 -4.88 -3.56
CA LEU A 10 -6.67 -3.47 -3.19
C LEU A 10 -7.30 -2.64 -4.31
N ARG A 11 -7.14 -3.03 -5.58
CA ARG A 11 -7.70 -2.27 -6.71
C ARG A 11 -9.20 -1.95 -6.58
N PRO A 12 -10.08 -2.88 -6.17
CA PRO A 12 -11.51 -2.57 -6.03
C PRO A 12 -11.79 -1.50 -4.97
N LEU A 13 -11.02 -1.47 -3.88
CA LEU A 13 -11.17 -0.53 -2.76
C LEU A 13 -10.92 0.93 -3.18
N LEU A 14 -10.19 1.18 -4.27
CA LEU A 14 -9.99 2.53 -4.82
C LEU A 14 -11.31 3.25 -5.11
N LYS A 15 -12.34 2.50 -5.55
CA LYS A 15 -13.67 3.07 -5.87
C LYS A 15 -14.44 3.55 -4.64
N GLU A 16 -14.01 3.14 -3.46
CA GLU A 16 -14.65 3.47 -2.18
C GLU A 16 -13.90 4.55 -1.40
N LEU A 17 -12.77 5.02 -1.94
CA LEU A 17 -12.03 6.13 -1.37
C LEU A 17 -12.53 7.46 -1.97
N PRO A 18 -12.67 8.52 -1.15
CA PRO A 18 -12.89 9.86 -1.67
C PRO A 18 -11.62 10.43 -2.29
N GLU A 19 -11.72 11.41 -3.18
CA GLU A 19 -10.54 12.19 -3.58
C GLU A 19 -10.10 13.12 -2.42
N PRO A 20 -8.79 13.32 -2.19
CA PRO A 20 -7.64 12.84 -2.99
C PRO A 20 -7.09 11.46 -2.57
N GLU A 21 -7.77 10.71 -1.69
CA GLU A 21 -7.30 9.39 -1.23
C GLU A 21 -7.23 8.36 -2.36
N ALA A 22 -8.23 8.33 -3.23
CA ALA A 22 -8.26 7.40 -4.36
C ALA A 22 -7.07 7.61 -5.31
N SER A 23 -6.74 8.86 -5.65
CA SER A 23 -5.58 9.19 -6.48
C SER A 23 -4.26 8.79 -5.80
N ASP A 24 -4.07 9.16 -4.54
CA ASP A 24 -2.84 8.82 -3.78
C ASP A 24 -2.67 7.29 -3.62
N ALA A 25 -3.77 6.58 -3.34
CA ALA A 25 -3.79 5.13 -3.20
C ALA A 25 -3.51 4.42 -4.53
N GLY A 26 -4.10 4.91 -5.63
CA GLY A 26 -3.81 4.42 -6.98
C GLY A 26 -2.34 4.57 -7.32
N ARG A 27 -1.74 5.72 -7.00
CA ARG A 27 -0.31 5.97 -7.20
C ARG A 27 0.55 4.99 -6.41
N VAL A 28 0.20 4.67 -5.16
CA VAL A 28 0.92 3.63 -4.38
C VAL A 28 0.92 2.29 -5.12
N LEU A 29 -0.23 1.85 -5.65
CA LEU A 29 -0.32 0.58 -6.38
C LEU A 29 0.56 0.58 -7.64
N GLU A 30 0.59 1.68 -8.40
CA GLU A 30 1.46 1.82 -9.57
C GLU A 30 2.94 1.71 -9.19
N LEU A 31 3.37 2.38 -8.11
CA LEU A 31 4.74 2.37 -7.62
C LEU A 31 5.22 0.99 -7.14
N ILE A 32 4.28 0.13 -6.74
CA ILE A 32 4.59 -1.25 -6.34
C ILE A 32 4.83 -2.12 -7.57
N VAL A 33 3.95 -2.03 -8.57
CA VAL A 33 4.01 -2.87 -9.79
C VAL A 33 5.13 -2.45 -10.73
N SER A 34 5.35 -1.14 -10.88
CA SER A 34 6.32 -0.57 -11.81
C SER A 34 7.15 0.51 -11.13
N PRO A 35 8.09 0.14 -10.24
CA PRO A 35 8.95 1.10 -9.57
C PRO A 35 9.92 1.77 -10.56
N GLY A 36 9.94 3.09 -10.58
CA GLY A 36 11.01 3.91 -11.12
C GLY A 36 12.17 4.09 -10.13
N GLU A 37 13.29 4.63 -10.61
CA GLU A 37 14.53 4.77 -9.82
C GLU A 37 14.39 5.73 -8.61
N ASP A 38 13.52 6.73 -8.69
CA ASP A 38 13.36 7.79 -7.67
C ASP A 38 12.10 7.66 -6.80
N ASP A 39 11.34 6.58 -6.96
CA ASP A 39 9.98 6.46 -6.43
C ASP A 39 9.92 6.20 -4.92
N ARG A 40 11.07 5.89 -4.29
CA ARG A 40 11.14 5.64 -2.84
C ARG A 40 10.68 6.83 -2.01
N ARG A 41 11.02 8.06 -2.42
CA ARG A 41 10.61 9.28 -1.70
C ARG A 41 9.11 9.53 -1.85
N GLU A 42 8.59 9.36 -3.06
CA GLU A 42 7.17 9.51 -3.35
C GLU A 42 6.34 8.48 -2.58
N LEU A 43 6.74 7.20 -2.64
CA LEU A 43 6.10 6.11 -1.92
C LEU A 43 6.09 6.36 -0.41
N ASN A 44 7.21 6.82 0.17
CA ASN A 44 7.26 7.18 1.58
C ASN A 44 6.23 8.27 1.92
N ARG A 45 6.19 9.36 1.16
CA ARG A 45 5.22 10.45 1.35
C ARG A 45 3.78 9.95 1.29
N LEU A 46 3.44 9.15 0.28
CA LEU A 46 2.08 8.65 0.07
C LEU A 46 1.65 7.71 1.22
N THR A 47 2.54 6.84 1.69
CA THR A 47 2.24 5.94 2.81
C THR A 47 2.00 6.68 4.12
N GLU A 48 2.73 7.76 4.38
CA GLU A 48 2.51 8.60 5.56
C GLU A 48 1.17 9.35 5.49
N LEU A 49 0.81 9.88 4.31
CA LEU A 49 -0.45 10.56 4.08
C LEU A 49 -1.64 9.61 4.25
N LEU A 50 -1.66 8.51 3.51
CA LEU A 50 -2.77 7.54 3.54
C LEU A 50 -2.94 6.90 4.92
N GLY A 51 -1.83 6.66 5.64
CA GLY A 51 -1.87 6.08 6.99
C GLY A 51 -2.53 6.97 8.05
N ARG A 52 -2.83 8.24 7.74
CA ARG A 52 -3.44 9.21 8.66
C ARG A 52 -4.85 9.63 8.26
N ARG A 53 -5.35 9.20 7.09
CA ARG A 53 -6.60 9.72 6.52
C ARG A 53 -7.83 8.93 6.95
N SER A 54 -8.04 7.73 6.41
CA SER A 54 -9.22 6.92 6.67
C SER A 54 -8.84 5.46 6.91
N ALA A 55 -9.69 4.71 7.64
CA ALA A 55 -9.48 3.28 7.87
C ALA A 55 -9.37 2.49 6.55
N ARG A 56 -10.07 2.94 5.51
CA ARG A 56 -10.05 2.36 4.15
C ARG A 56 -8.76 2.69 3.39
N ALA A 57 -8.08 3.79 3.72
CA ALA A 57 -6.78 4.13 3.13
C ALA A 57 -5.59 3.39 3.80
N VAL A 58 -5.76 2.88 5.03
CA VAL A 58 -4.67 2.24 5.78
C VAL A 58 -4.07 1.02 5.06
N PRO A 59 -4.84 0.09 4.45
CA PRO A 59 -4.26 -1.03 3.71
C PRO A 59 -3.25 -0.60 2.63
N PHE A 60 -3.52 0.46 1.87
CA PHE A 60 -2.59 1.01 0.87
C PHE A 60 -1.31 1.54 1.52
N ALA A 61 -1.44 2.25 2.64
CA ALA A 61 -0.29 2.73 3.39
C ALA A 61 0.60 1.60 3.90
N VAL A 62 -0.01 0.51 4.38
CA VAL A 62 0.70 -0.66 4.90
C VAL A 62 1.40 -1.42 3.77
N LEU A 63 0.73 -1.62 2.63
CA LEU A 63 1.37 -2.23 1.47
C LEU A 63 2.53 -1.40 0.94
N GLY A 64 2.39 -0.06 0.86
CA GLY A 64 3.51 0.78 0.46
C GLY A 64 4.68 0.74 1.46
N ARG A 65 4.42 0.58 2.77
CA ARG A 65 5.50 0.32 3.76
C ARG A 65 6.15 -1.04 3.54
N ALA A 66 5.38 -2.07 3.19
CA ALA A 66 5.93 -3.38 2.85
C ALA A 66 6.92 -3.25 1.68
N ARG A 67 6.52 -2.53 0.62
CA ARG A 67 7.38 -2.24 -0.52
C ARG A 67 8.64 -1.45 -0.14
N LEU A 68 8.52 -0.45 0.73
CA LEU A 68 9.68 0.28 1.25
C LEU A 68 10.65 -0.62 2.04
N ALA A 69 10.12 -1.59 2.80
CA ALA A 69 10.93 -2.58 3.51
C ALA A 69 11.64 -3.55 2.53
N GLU A 70 10.98 -3.97 1.45
CA GLU A 70 11.62 -4.75 0.38
C GLU A 70 12.79 -3.98 -0.24
N LEU A 71 12.55 -2.72 -0.63
CA LEU A 71 13.56 -1.85 -1.22
C LEU A 71 14.72 -1.53 -0.25
N ALA A 72 14.48 -1.61 1.05
CA ALA A 72 15.50 -1.44 2.08
C ALA A 72 16.29 -2.73 2.38
N GLY A 73 15.95 -3.86 1.77
CA GLY A 73 16.61 -5.15 2.03
C GLY A 73 16.11 -5.86 3.29
N SER A 74 14.90 -5.55 3.75
CA SER A 74 14.26 -6.14 4.94
C SER A 74 13.07 -7.04 4.56
N PRO A 75 13.30 -8.23 3.96
CA PRO A 75 12.24 -9.10 3.48
C PRO A 75 11.32 -9.66 4.59
N ARG A 76 11.84 -9.82 5.82
CA ARG A 76 11.02 -10.27 6.96
C ARG A 76 9.98 -9.21 7.36
N ASP A 77 10.39 -7.95 7.38
CA ASP A 77 9.50 -6.84 7.71
C ASP A 77 8.46 -6.64 6.60
N ALA A 78 8.88 -6.76 5.33
CA ALA A 78 7.97 -6.74 4.19
C ALA A 78 6.88 -7.81 4.30
N VAL A 79 7.26 -9.06 4.59
CA VAL A 79 6.30 -10.16 4.80
C VAL A 79 5.36 -9.86 5.98
N ALA A 80 5.87 -9.39 7.12
CA ALA A 80 5.02 -9.04 8.25
C ALA A 80 4.00 -7.93 7.90
N LEU A 81 4.42 -6.93 7.13
CA LEU A 81 3.57 -5.83 6.67
C LEU A 81 2.54 -6.30 5.65
N CYS A 82 2.87 -7.22 4.76
CA CYS A 82 1.90 -7.82 3.84
C CYS A 82 0.82 -8.63 4.60
N ILE A 83 1.18 -9.37 5.67
CA ILE A 83 0.19 -10.03 6.56
C ILE A 83 -0.69 -8.98 7.26
N ASP A 84 -0.10 -7.88 7.74
CA ASP A 84 -0.87 -6.79 8.37
C ASP A 84 -1.84 -6.14 7.37
N CYS A 85 -1.42 -5.97 6.12
CA CYS A 85 -2.28 -5.47 5.04
C CYS A 85 -3.48 -6.39 4.81
N GLU A 86 -3.26 -7.71 4.69
CA GLU A 86 -4.33 -8.69 4.54
C GLU A 86 -5.33 -8.64 5.70
N ARG A 87 -4.83 -8.67 6.93
CA ARG A 87 -5.69 -8.59 8.12
C ARG A 87 -6.54 -7.32 8.15
N ARG A 88 -5.98 -6.19 7.69
CA ARG A 88 -6.74 -4.93 7.61
C ARG A 88 -7.80 -4.96 6.54
N LEU A 89 -7.54 -5.62 5.40
CA LEU A 89 -8.55 -5.83 4.36
C LEU A 89 -9.70 -6.68 4.90
N GLU A 90 -9.40 -7.77 5.59
CA GLU A 90 -10.42 -8.63 6.20
C GLU A 90 -11.29 -7.86 7.21
N LEU A 91 -10.69 -6.98 8.02
CA LEU A 91 -11.42 -6.14 8.99
C LEU A 91 -12.38 -5.14 8.33
N ILE A 92 -12.13 -4.74 7.09
CA ILE A 92 -13.02 -3.84 6.32
C ILE A 92 -13.87 -4.58 5.28
N GLY A 93 -13.84 -5.91 5.25
CA GLY A 93 -14.67 -6.77 4.41
C GLY A 93 -14.10 -7.10 3.02
N TYR A 94 -12.77 -7.14 2.87
CA TYR A 94 -12.03 -7.36 1.62
C TYR A 94 -11.05 -8.54 1.66
#